data_AF-A0A961AM96-F1
#
_entry.id   AF-A0A961AM96-F1
#
_cell.length_a   1.000
_cell.length_b   1.000
_cell.length_c   1.000
_cell.angle_alpha   90.00
_cell.angle_beta   90.00
_cell.angle_gamma   90.00
#
_symmetry.space_group_name_H-M   'P 1'
#
loop_
_entity.id
_entity.type
_entity.pdbx_description
1 polymer ?
#
loop_
_entity_poly.entity_id
_entity_poly.type
_entity_poly.pdbx_seq_one_letter_code
_entity_poly.pdbx_strand_id
1 'polypeptide(L)' 'PFIAWATSGCKAIRMGPWKLVALPQKPWELYHLESDRTELHDLAKEQPDRVEAMARAFEEWRKK' A
#
# COMPACT_ATOMS: atom_id res chain seq x y z
N PRO A 1 4.95 7.41 11.71
CA PRO A 1 6.06 7.34 10.74
C PRO A 1 5.72 6.27 9.69
N PHE A 2 6.10 6.48 8.42
CA PHE A 2 5.86 5.52 7.34
C PHE A 2 7.14 5.24 6.58
N ILE A 3 7.19 4.09 5.92
CA ILE A 3 8.23 3.73 4.96
C ILE A 3 7.57 3.51 3.60
N ALA A 4 8.22 3.95 2.53
CA ALA A 4 7.75 3.78 1.16
C ALA A 4 8.93 3.43 0.25
N TRP A 5 8.65 2.67 -0.80
CA TRP A 5 9.64 2.26 -1.79
C TRP A 5 9.00 1.96 -3.14
N ALA A 6 9.79 2.08 -4.20
CA ALA A 6 9.40 1.71 -5.55
C ALA A 6 10.57 1.02 -6.26
N THR A 7 10.35 -0.15 -6.85
CA THR A 7 11.40 -0.94 -7.52
C THR A 7 10.83 -1.62 -8.75
N SER A 8 11.50 -1.54 -9.90
CA SER A 8 11.10 -2.27 -11.11
C SER A 8 9.62 -2.11 -11.48
N GLY A 9 9.05 -0.91 -11.25
CA GLY A 9 7.64 -0.61 -11.49
C GLY A 9 6.67 -1.02 -10.37
N CYS A 10 7.10 -1.81 -9.40
CA CYS A 10 6.35 -2.06 -8.17
C CYS A 10 6.37 -0.83 -7.27
N LYS A 11 5.31 -0.65 -6.48
CA LYS A 11 5.19 0.43 -5.50
C LYS A 11 4.60 -0.08 -4.20
N ALA A 12 5.10 0.43 -3.07
CA ALA A 12 4.58 0.10 -1.76
C ALA A 12 4.77 1.21 -0.73
N ILE A 13 3.86 1.27 0.23
CA ILE A 13 3.93 2.11 1.43
C ILE A 13 3.41 1.32 2.62
N ARG A 14 4.10 1.43 3.77
CA ARG A 14 3.67 0.86 5.05
C ARG A 14 3.46 1.97 6.08
N MET A 15 2.26 2.00 6.65
CA MET A 15 1.83 2.95 7.67
C MET A 15 1.30 2.18 8.89
N GLY A 16 2.17 1.96 9.88
CA GLY A 16 1.85 1.11 11.03
C GLY A 16 1.60 -0.35 10.60
N PRO A 17 0.43 -0.94 10.93
CA PRO A 17 0.09 -2.31 10.54
C PRO A 17 -0.38 -2.41 9.08
N TRP A 18 -0.67 -1.29 8.42
CA TRP A 18 -1.20 -1.29 7.07
C TRP A 18 -0.09 -1.27 6.02
N LYS A 19 -0.23 -2.10 4.99
CA LYS A 19 0.60 -2.09 3.79
C LYS A 19 -0.28 -1.88 2.58
N LEU A 20 0.08 -0.90 1.75
CA LEU A 20 -0.46 -0.72 0.42
C LEU A 20 0.63 -1.11 -0.58
N VAL A 21 0.32 -2.00 -1.51
CA VAL A 21 1.28 -2.49 -2.52
C VAL A 21 0.61 -2.63 -3.87
N ALA A 22 1.35 -2.40 -4.94
CA ALA A 22 0.92 -2.70 -6.30
C ALA A 22 2.10 -3.21 -7.13
N LEU A 23 1.84 -4.29 -7.87
CA LEU A 23 2.70 -4.75 -8.95
C LEU A 23 2.64 -3.79 -10.16
N PRO A 24 3.58 -3.89 -11.11
CA PRO A 24 3.59 -3.00 -12.27
C PRO A 24 2.28 -3.13 -13.04
N GLN A 25 1.62 -1.99 -13.29
CA GLN A 25 0.35 -1.92 -14.03
C GLN A 25 -0.81 -2.70 -13.39
N LYS A 26 -0.71 -3.05 -12.10
CA LYS A 26 -1.79 -3.65 -11.33
C LYS A 26 -2.46 -2.62 -10.41
N PRO A 27 -3.72 -2.84 -10.02
CA PRO A 27 -4.37 -2.01 -9.01
C PRO A 27 -3.65 -2.12 -7.67
N TRP A 28 -3.97 -1.19 -6.77
CA TRP A 28 -3.53 -1.26 -5.39
C TRP A 28 -4.20 -2.42 -4.66
N GLU A 29 -3.42 -3.13 -3.86
CA GLU A 29 -3.85 -4.12 -2.87
C GLU A 29 -3.53 -3.59 -1.48
N LEU A 30 -4.41 -3.87 -0.52
CA LEU A 30 -4.32 -3.38 0.84
C LEU A 30 -4.34 -4.54 1.84
N TYR A 31 -3.34 -4.56 2.72
CA TYR A 31 -3.18 -5.62 3.72
C TYR A 31 -3.01 -5.07 5.13
N HIS A 32 -3.55 -5.79 6.11
CA HIS A 32 -3.31 -5.56 7.53
C HIS A 32 -2.29 -6.58 8.06
N LEU A 33 -1.02 -6.18 8.17
CA LEU A 33 0.09 -7.09 8.41
C LEU A 33 0.14 -7.69 9.82
N GLU A 34 -0.56 -7.11 10.81
CA GLU A 34 -0.66 -7.69 12.15
C GLU A 34 -1.57 -8.91 12.18
N SER A 35 -2.67 -8.88 11.40
CA SER A 35 -3.61 -10.00 11.29
C SER A 35 -3.29 -10.94 10.14
N ASP A 36 -2.65 -10.42 9.09
CA ASP A 36 -2.30 -11.15 7.87
C ASP A 36 -0.91 -10.74 7.37
N ARG A 37 0.11 -11.31 8.01
CA ARG A 37 1.52 -11.12 7.62
C ARG A 37 1.85 -11.76 6.26
N THR A 38 1.00 -12.64 5.77
CA THR A 38 1.17 -13.39 4.51
C THR A 38 0.54 -12.70 3.32
N GLU A 39 -0.22 -11.61 3.52
CA GLU A 39 -0.81 -10.81 2.45
C GLU A 39 -1.79 -11.62 1.57
N LEU A 40 -2.59 -12.48 2.22
CA LEU A 40 -3.54 -13.36 1.53
C LEU A 40 -4.92 -12.72 1.33
N HIS A 41 -5.28 -11.75 2.16
CA HIS A 41 -6.60 -11.10 2.16
C HIS A 41 -6.48 -9.64 1.73
N ASP A 42 -6.74 -9.38 0.45
CA ASP A 42 -6.78 -8.02 -0.08
C ASP A 42 -8.05 -7.29 0.39
N LEU A 43 -7.86 -6.24 1.19
CA LEU A 43 -8.90 -5.39 1.76
C LEU A 43 -9.17 -4.12 0.93
N ALA A 44 -8.57 -3.97 -0.26
CA ALA A 44 -8.64 -2.74 -1.03
C ALA A 44 -10.08 -2.35 -1.40
N LYS A 45 -10.93 -3.35 -1.71
CA LYS A 45 -12.35 -3.13 -2.02
C LYS A 45 -13.20 -2.81 -0.79
N GLU A 46 -12.80 -3.31 0.38
CA GLU A 46 -13.50 -3.14 1.64
C GLU A 46 -13.15 -1.80 2.31
N GLN A 47 -11.95 -1.27 2.05
CA GLN A 47 -11.45 -0.02 2.62
C GLN A 47 -10.91 0.95 1.57
N PRO A 48 -11.75 1.42 0.62
CA PRO A 48 -11.32 2.31 -0.46
C PRO A 48 -10.74 3.63 0.06
N ASP A 49 -11.30 4.21 1.13
CA ASP A 49 -10.83 5.46 1.73
C ASP A 49 -9.38 5.33 2.25
N ARG A 50 -9.04 4.16 2.80
CA ARG A 50 -7.68 3.87 3.27
C ARG A 50 -6.72 3.73 2.10
N VAL A 51 -7.14 3.05 1.03
CA VAL A 51 -6.36 2.94 -0.20
C VAL A 51 -6.05 4.32 -0.75
N GLU A 52 -7.05 5.21 -0.85
CA GLU A 52 -6.87 6.57 -1.36
C GLU A 52 -5.91 7.37 -0.49
N ALA A 53 -6.09 7.37 0.83
CA ALA A 53 -5.23 8.10 1.76
C ALA A 53 -3.77 7.62 1.70
N MET A 54 -3.55 6.32 1.69
CA MET A 54 -2.19 5.74 1.62
C MET A 54 -1.57 5.94 0.24
N ALA A 55 -2.34 5.83 -0.84
CA ALA A 55 -1.86 6.10 -2.19
C ALA A 55 -1.43 7.56 -2.34
N ARG A 56 -2.20 8.50 -1.80
CA ARG A 56 -1.83 9.92 -1.78
C ARG A 56 -0.51 10.15 -1.02
N ALA A 57 -0.36 9.55 0.17
CA ALA A 57 0.88 9.65 0.93
C ALA A 57 2.09 9.06 0.17
N PHE A 58 1.90 7.97 -0.57
CA PHE A 58 2.93 7.41 -1.44
C PHE A 58 3.31 8.36 -2.58
N GLU A 59 2.33 8.95 -3.27
CA GLU A 59 2.61 9.91 -4.36
C GLU A 59 3.29 11.19 -3.84
N GLU A 60 2.96 11.65 -2.63
CA GLU A 60 3.65 12.77 -1.98
C GLU A 60 5.10 12.42 -1.62
N TRP A 61 5.36 11.20 -1.15
CA TRP A 61 6.72 10.71 -0.92
C TRP A 61 7.51 10.60 -2.23
N ARG A 62 6.90 10.09 -3.30
CA ARG A 62 7.56 9.87 -4.60
C ARG A 62 7.94 11.16 -5.33
N LYS A 63 7.30 12.28 -5.00
CA LYS A 63 7.64 13.61 -5.54
C LYS A 63 8.88 14.22 -4.89
N LYS A 64 9.33 13.67 -3.76
CA LYS A 64 10.56 14.09 -3.08
C LYS A 64 11.75 13.32 -3.63
#